data_AF-A0A2U3P6J2-F1
#
_entry.id   AF-A0A2U3P6J2-F1
#
_cell.length_a   1.000
_cell.length_b   1.000
_cell.length_c   1.000
_cell.angle_alpha   90.00
_cell.angle_beta   90.00
_cell.angle_gamma   90.00
#
_symmetry.space_group_name_H-M   'P 1'
#
loop_
_entity.id
_entity.type
_entity.pdbx_description
1 polymer ?
#
loop_
_entity_poly.entity_id
_entity_poly.type
_entity_poly.pdbx_seq_one_letter_code
_entity_poly.pdbx_strand_id
1 'polypeptide(L)'
;MPADLTRVTSGADTPRRRSEKSRTAIVTATRELLLERGFDGLTIEAVAARAGVGKQTIYRWWPTRPALVADVMLEDADKILTSVEHTGDLASDLVAWVRKLTATLTTARGSAMLRTLTVACMEHEDTAVRLRAGFSLPLHDSVRTRLLAEGIDASTAESAADAIVGGVVYPILSDAQSYSRRRAELTTRLIVDSLGLKR
;
A
#
# COMPACT_ATOMS: atom_id res chain seq x y z
N MET A 1 50.56 -13.94 35.25
CA MET A 1 50.12 -13.23 34.02
C MET A 1 51.27 -13.26 33.02
N PRO A 2 51.04 -13.43 31.71
CA PRO A 2 49.80 -13.20 30.95
C PRO A 2 49.09 -14.53 30.59
N ALA A 3 47.77 -14.63 30.68
CA ALA A 3 46.76 -14.17 29.71
C ALA A 3 46.78 -15.01 28.43
N ASP A 4 45.86 -15.97 28.33
CA ASP A 4 45.35 -16.35 27.02
C ASP A 4 43.84 -16.13 26.97
N LEU A 5 43.48 -15.35 25.97
CA LEU A 5 42.22 -14.69 25.76
C LEU A 5 41.28 -15.64 25.04
N THR A 6 40.08 -15.76 25.60
CA THR A 6 38.80 -15.71 24.89
C THR A 6 38.88 -15.99 23.38
N ARG A 7 38.62 -17.24 22.97
CA ARG A 7 38.09 -17.52 21.63
C ARG A 7 36.70 -18.11 21.76
N VAL A 8 35.72 -17.21 21.95
CA VAL A 8 34.34 -17.49 21.59
C VAL A 8 34.29 -17.55 20.07
N THR A 9 34.00 -18.74 19.54
CA THR A 9 33.81 -19.01 18.12
C THR A 9 32.53 -18.33 17.62
N SER A 10 32.69 -17.16 17.00
CA SER A 10 31.64 -16.51 16.23
C SER A 10 31.52 -17.21 14.86
N GLY A 11 30.57 -18.15 14.74
CA GLY A 11 30.41 -18.94 13.50
C GLY A 11 28.98 -19.32 13.12
N ALA A 12 27.99 -19.09 13.99
CA ALA A 12 26.60 -19.50 13.74
C ALA A 12 25.70 -18.39 13.14
N ASP A 13 26.20 -17.15 12.99
CA ASP A 13 25.41 -15.96 12.61
C ASP A 13 25.49 -15.59 11.10
N THR A 14 26.28 -16.33 10.31
CA THR A 14 26.70 -15.90 8.97
C THR A 14 25.69 -16.19 7.82
N PRO A 15 25.00 -17.36 7.76
CA PRO A 15 24.11 -17.68 6.63
C PRO A 15 22.79 -16.90 6.68
N ARG A 16 22.18 -16.79 7.86
CA ARG A 16 20.87 -16.12 8.04
C ARG A 16 20.98 -14.62 7.79
N ARG A 17 22.04 -13.99 8.32
CA ARG A 17 22.34 -12.56 8.10
C ARG A 17 22.65 -12.22 6.65
N ARG A 18 23.37 -13.10 5.93
CA ARG A 18 23.61 -12.94 4.49
C ARG A 18 22.32 -13.08 3.67
N SER A 19 21.43 -13.99 4.07
CA SER A 19 20.13 -14.18 3.42
C SER A 19 19.23 -12.95 3.57
N GLU A 20 19.15 -12.38 4.78
CA GLU A 20 18.40 -11.14 5.03
C GLU A 20 18.99 -9.95 4.26
N LYS A 21 20.32 -9.79 4.23
CA LYS A 21 20.95 -8.72 3.43
C LYS A 21 20.59 -8.80 1.95
N SER A 22 20.59 -10.01 1.36
CA SER A 22 20.14 -10.21 -0.01
C SER A 22 18.67 -9.86 -0.18
N ARG A 23 17.80 -10.26 0.75
CA ARG A 23 16.37 -9.95 0.72
C ARG A 23 16.13 -8.44 0.71
N THR A 24 16.76 -7.71 1.64
CA THR A 24 16.68 -6.24 1.70
C THR A 24 17.18 -5.59 0.40
N ALA A 25 18.32 -6.04 -0.14
CA ALA A 25 18.86 -5.50 -1.39
C ALA A 25 17.88 -5.69 -2.57
N ILE A 26 17.21 -6.85 -2.66
CA ILE A 26 16.20 -7.13 -3.69
C ILE A 26 14.98 -6.21 -3.53
N VAL A 27 14.48 -6.04 -2.31
CA VAL A 27 13.35 -5.16 -2.02
C VAL A 27 13.66 -3.70 -2.39
N THR A 28 14.83 -3.20 -1.98
CA THR A 28 15.27 -1.83 -2.31
C THR A 28 15.43 -1.64 -3.81
N ALA A 29 16.10 -2.56 -4.49
CA ALA A 29 16.27 -2.52 -5.94
C ALA A 29 14.94 -2.50 -6.70
N THR A 30 13.99 -3.33 -6.26
CA THR A 30 12.65 -3.42 -6.85
C THR A 30 11.89 -2.10 -6.69
N ARG A 31 11.94 -1.52 -5.49
CA ARG A 31 11.31 -0.24 -5.18
C ARG A 31 11.85 0.90 -6.06
N GLU A 32 13.15 0.99 -6.22
CA GLU A 32 13.79 2.00 -7.08
C GLU A 32 13.38 1.80 -8.55
N LEU A 33 13.44 0.57 -9.05
CA LEU A 33 13.03 0.24 -10.41
C LEU A 33 11.56 0.56 -10.69
N LEU A 34 10.66 0.28 -9.74
CA LEU A 34 9.24 0.60 -9.86
C LEU A 34 9.02 2.12 -9.96
N LEU A 35 9.80 2.92 -9.24
CA LEU A 35 9.74 4.38 -9.33
C LEU A 35 10.32 4.92 -10.65
N GLU A 36 11.41 4.33 -11.12
CA GLU A 36 12.09 4.73 -12.35
C GLU A 36 11.33 4.33 -13.62
N ARG A 37 10.74 3.14 -13.65
CA ARG A 37 10.28 2.48 -14.88
C ARG A 37 8.83 1.97 -14.83
N GLY A 38 8.18 2.05 -13.67
CA GLY A 38 6.85 1.46 -13.47
C GLY A 38 6.87 -0.08 -13.49
N PHE A 39 5.67 -0.66 -13.42
CA PHE A 39 5.50 -2.12 -13.39
C PHE A 39 5.95 -2.81 -14.69
N ASP A 40 5.57 -2.25 -15.85
CA ASP A 40 5.89 -2.86 -17.17
C ASP A 40 7.40 -2.86 -17.45
N GLY A 41 8.11 -1.83 -16.98
CA GLY A 41 9.56 -1.72 -17.11
C GLY A 41 10.36 -2.52 -16.08
N LEU A 42 9.70 -3.21 -15.14
CA LEU A 42 10.33 -4.04 -14.12
C LEU A 42 10.57 -5.47 -14.65
N THR A 43 11.84 -5.89 -14.69
CA THR A 43 12.24 -7.27 -14.99
C THR A 43 13.03 -7.88 -13.84
N ILE A 44 12.96 -9.21 -13.68
CA ILE A 44 13.73 -9.93 -12.65
C ILE A 44 15.24 -9.80 -12.91
N GLU A 45 15.65 -9.75 -14.18
CA GLU A 45 17.03 -9.47 -14.59
C GLU A 45 17.51 -8.11 -14.11
N ALA A 46 16.70 -7.06 -14.29
CA ALA A 46 17.06 -5.71 -13.84
C ALA A 46 17.16 -5.64 -12.31
N VAL A 47 16.24 -6.29 -11.59
CA VAL A 47 16.28 -6.38 -10.13
C VAL A 47 17.52 -7.13 -9.66
N ALA A 48 17.84 -8.27 -10.27
CA ALA A 48 19.01 -9.08 -9.95
C ALA A 48 20.31 -8.29 -10.15
N ALA A 49 20.45 -7.62 -11.29
CA ALA A 49 21.61 -6.78 -11.60
C ALA A 49 21.76 -5.63 -10.60
N ARG A 50 20.67 -4.93 -10.27
CA ARG A 50 20.63 -3.81 -9.32
C ARG A 50 20.98 -4.24 -7.89
N ALA A 51 20.41 -5.35 -7.44
CA ALA A 51 20.62 -5.88 -6.09
C ALA A 51 21.97 -6.62 -5.94
N GLY A 52 22.69 -6.87 -7.04
CA GLY A 52 23.94 -7.63 -7.03
C GLY A 52 23.75 -9.09 -6.62
N VAL A 53 22.63 -9.70 -7.02
CA VAL A 53 22.29 -11.10 -6.68
C VAL A 53 21.95 -11.90 -7.94
N GLY A 54 22.03 -13.23 -7.87
CA GLY A 54 21.56 -14.10 -8.95
C GLY A 54 20.03 -14.25 -8.95
N LYS A 55 19.42 -14.46 -10.13
CA LYS A 55 17.96 -14.66 -10.28
C LYS A 55 17.39 -15.75 -9.38
N GLN A 56 18.10 -16.86 -9.21
CA GLN A 56 17.70 -17.94 -8.30
C GLN A 56 17.58 -17.49 -6.83
N THR A 57 18.35 -16.48 -6.41
CA THR A 57 18.21 -15.88 -5.07
C THR A 57 16.87 -15.17 -4.94
N ILE A 58 16.39 -14.50 -5.99
CA ILE A 58 15.07 -13.85 -6.01
C ILE A 58 13.96 -14.91 -5.99
N TYR A 59 14.01 -15.88 -6.91
CA TYR A 59 12.99 -16.93 -7.02
C TYR A 59 12.84 -17.79 -5.76
N ARG A 60 13.89 -17.91 -4.93
CA ARG A 60 13.83 -18.59 -3.64
C ARG A 60 12.83 -17.92 -2.67
N TRP A 61 12.69 -16.60 -2.74
CA TRP A 61 11.81 -15.82 -1.87
C TRP A 61 10.48 -15.49 -2.55
N TRP A 62 10.53 -15.16 -3.84
CA TRP A 62 9.37 -14.70 -4.61
C TRP A 62 9.25 -15.53 -5.88
N PRO A 63 8.28 -16.48 -5.95
CA PRO A 63 8.16 -17.38 -7.09
C PRO A 63 7.80 -16.64 -8.40
N THR A 64 7.17 -15.46 -8.30
CA THR A 64 6.75 -14.66 -9.44
C THR A 64 7.13 -13.19 -9.26
N ARG A 65 7.25 -12.46 -10.39
CA ARG A 65 7.46 -11.00 -10.38
C ARG A 65 6.35 -10.27 -9.61
N PRO A 66 5.05 -10.61 -9.78
CA PRO A 66 3.98 -9.95 -9.03
C PRO A 66 4.04 -10.23 -7.53
N ALA A 67 4.47 -11.43 -7.10
CA ALA A 67 4.67 -11.73 -5.69
C ALA A 67 5.76 -10.83 -5.05
N LEU A 68 6.88 -10.61 -5.76
CA LEU A 68 7.92 -9.67 -5.33
C LEU A 68 7.39 -8.24 -5.25
N VAL A 69 6.67 -7.79 -6.27
CA VAL A 69 6.09 -6.44 -6.29
C VAL A 69 5.13 -6.27 -5.12
N ALA A 70 4.25 -7.23 -4.86
CA ALA A 70 3.30 -7.14 -3.76
C ALA A 70 3.98 -7.03 -2.40
N ASP A 71 5.02 -7.82 -2.12
CA ASP A 71 5.78 -7.69 -0.87
C ASP A 71 6.37 -6.29 -0.70
N VAL A 72 7.00 -5.77 -1.76
CA VAL A 72 7.63 -4.44 -1.75
C VAL A 72 6.60 -3.33 -1.54
N MET A 73 5.41 -3.47 -2.14
CA MET A 73 4.31 -2.53 -1.93
C MET A 73 3.76 -2.63 -0.51
N LEU A 74 3.54 -3.84 0.01
CA LEU A 74 2.99 -4.05 1.35
C LEU A 74 3.90 -3.45 2.45
N GLU A 75 5.22 -3.45 2.26
CA GLU A 75 6.15 -2.73 3.16
C GLU A 75 5.97 -1.20 3.17
N ASP A 76 5.30 -0.64 2.16
CA ASP A 76 4.93 0.77 2.08
C ASP A 76 3.49 1.07 2.50
N ALA A 77 2.69 0.04 2.82
CA ALA A 77 1.27 0.21 3.10
C ALA A 77 1.05 1.24 4.23
N ASP A 78 1.83 1.16 5.31
CA ASP A 78 1.73 2.07 6.46
C ASP A 78 1.94 3.55 6.12
N LYS A 79 2.63 3.86 5.01
CA LYS A 79 2.85 5.25 4.57
C LYS A 79 1.64 5.84 3.84
N ILE A 80 0.73 4.98 3.39
CA ILE A 80 -0.43 5.35 2.57
C ILE A 80 -1.72 5.17 3.38
N LEU A 81 -1.77 4.12 4.19
CA LEU A 81 -2.89 3.78 5.03
C LEU A 81 -2.87 4.66 6.29
N THR A 82 -3.70 5.68 6.29
CA THR A 82 -4.00 6.46 7.50
C THR A 82 -5.40 6.12 7.95
N SER A 83 -5.63 6.00 9.25
CA SER A 83 -6.99 5.85 9.79
C SER A 83 -7.74 7.18 9.78
N VAL A 84 -9.07 7.11 9.69
CA VAL A 84 -9.97 8.23 9.89
C VAL A 84 -9.91 8.64 11.37
N GLU A 85 -9.86 9.94 11.62
CA GLU A 85 -9.90 10.49 12.98
C GLU A 85 -11.33 10.50 13.52
N HIS A 86 -11.49 10.53 14.84
CA HIS A 86 -12.81 10.53 15.51
C HIS A 86 -12.95 11.82 16.32
N THR A 87 -13.07 12.96 15.64
CA THR A 87 -13.12 14.28 16.30
C THR A 87 -14.52 14.65 16.78
N GLY A 88 -15.54 13.89 16.38
CA GLY A 88 -16.95 14.11 16.72
C GLY A 88 -17.76 14.79 15.61
N ASP A 89 -17.12 15.17 14.50
CA ASP A 89 -17.79 15.63 13.28
C ASP A 89 -17.45 14.67 12.13
N LEU A 90 -18.41 13.79 11.80
CA LEU A 90 -18.23 12.78 10.75
C LEU A 90 -17.84 13.39 9.41
N ALA A 91 -18.48 14.49 9.01
CA ALA A 91 -18.22 15.11 7.72
C ALA A 91 -16.80 15.66 7.68
N SER A 92 -16.38 16.35 8.73
CA SER A 92 -15.00 16.87 8.85
C SER A 92 -13.96 15.75 8.90
N ASP A 93 -14.21 14.68 9.66
CA ASP A 93 -13.33 13.52 9.79
C ASP A 93 -13.08 12.84 8.43
N LEU A 94 -14.16 12.52 7.71
CA LEU A 94 -14.07 11.87 6.40
C LEU A 94 -13.48 12.79 5.32
N VAL A 95 -13.80 14.09 5.36
CA VAL A 95 -13.20 15.09 4.47
C VAL A 95 -11.69 15.21 4.70
N ALA A 96 -11.24 15.27 5.96
CA ALA A 96 -9.82 15.33 6.29
C ALA A 96 -9.10 14.06 5.82
N TRP A 97 -9.73 12.90 5.97
CA TRP A 97 -9.20 11.63 5.52
C TRP A 97 -9.05 11.55 3.99
N VAL A 98 -10.11 11.84 3.21
CA VAL A 98 -10.01 11.81 1.73
C VAL A 98 -9.04 12.85 1.19
N ARG A 99 -8.85 13.98 1.89
CA ARG A 99 -7.82 14.97 1.55
C ARG A 99 -6.41 14.38 1.66
N LYS A 100 -6.11 13.70 2.77
CA LYS A 100 -4.82 13.02 2.98
C LYS A 100 -4.62 11.93 1.92
N LEU A 101 -5.63 11.07 1.72
CA LEU A 101 -5.56 10.00 0.72
C LEU A 101 -5.34 10.53 -0.70
N THR A 102 -6.13 11.54 -1.12
CA THR A 102 -5.99 12.17 -2.43
C THR A 102 -4.60 12.78 -2.59
N ALA A 103 -4.10 13.51 -1.58
CA ALA A 103 -2.77 14.12 -1.62
C ALA A 103 -1.66 13.08 -1.81
N THR A 104 -1.79 11.91 -1.19
CA THR A 104 -0.83 10.80 -1.33
C THR A 104 -0.92 10.18 -2.72
N LEU A 105 -2.13 9.87 -3.19
CA LEU A 105 -2.36 9.13 -4.43
C LEU A 105 -2.19 9.96 -5.71
N THR A 106 -2.29 11.30 -5.65
CA THR A 106 -2.05 12.16 -6.83
C THR A 106 -0.58 12.53 -7.02
N THR A 107 0.32 12.12 -6.12
CA THR A 107 1.76 12.22 -6.39
C THR A 107 2.16 11.31 -7.55
N ALA A 108 3.27 11.63 -8.24
CA ALA A 108 3.82 10.75 -9.28
C ALA A 108 4.07 9.32 -8.75
N ARG A 109 4.63 9.23 -7.54
CA ARG A 109 4.83 7.97 -6.82
C ARG A 109 3.52 7.26 -6.49
N GLY A 110 2.58 7.95 -5.85
CA GLY A 110 1.32 7.36 -5.38
C GLY A 110 0.47 6.84 -6.54
N SER A 111 0.34 7.61 -7.62
CA SER A 111 -0.42 7.18 -8.79
C SER A 111 0.24 6.02 -9.53
N ALA A 112 1.57 6.01 -9.65
CA ALA A 112 2.32 4.88 -10.22
C ALA A 112 2.17 3.61 -9.36
N MET A 113 2.19 3.78 -8.04
CA MET A 113 1.95 2.69 -7.09
C MET A 113 0.54 2.11 -7.24
N LEU A 114 -0.48 2.98 -7.30
CA LEU A 114 -1.87 2.58 -7.46
C LEU A 114 -2.09 1.79 -8.76
N ARG A 115 -1.53 2.27 -9.88
CA ARG A 115 -1.56 1.52 -11.15
C ARG A 115 -0.87 0.17 -11.04
N THR A 116 0.29 0.14 -10.40
CA THR A 116 1.06 -1.10 -10.18
C THR A 116 0.27 -2.12 -9.36
N LEU A 117 -0.40 -1.69 -8.29
CA LEU A 117 -1.28 -2.54 -7.49
C LEU A 117 -2.43 -3.10 -8.33
N THR A 118 -3.10 -2.26 -9.12
CA THR A 118 -4.19 -2.70 -9.99
C THR A 118 -3.74 -3.76 -10.98
N VAL A 119 -2.60 -3.55 -11.66
CA VAL A 119 -2.07 -4.55 -12.61
C VAL A 119 -1.68 -5.84 -11.89
N ALA A 120 -0.98 -5.77 -10.76
CA ALA A 120 -0.59 -6.96 -9.99
C ALA A 120 -1.79 -7.78 -9.50
N CYS A 121 -2.90 -7.12 -9.14
CA CYS A 121 -4.15 -7.80 -8.80
C CYS A 121 -4.81 -8.51 -10.00
N MET A 122 -4.61 -8.02 -11.22
CA MET A 122 -5.18 -8.63 -12.43
C MET A 122 -4.36 -9.84 -12.94
N GLU A 123 -3.06 -9.90 -12.62
CA GLU A 123 -2.18 -10.97 -13.11
C GLU A 123 -2.24 -12.27 -12.27
N HIS A 124 -2.44 -12.19 -10.95
CA HIS A 124 -2.45 -13.38 -10.08
C HIS A 124 -3.42 -13.24 -8.90
N GLU A 125 -4.30 -14.23 -8.74
CA GLU A 125 -5.32 -14.26 -7.68
C GLU A 125 -4.73 -14.21 -6.26
N ASP A 126 -3.72 -15.03 -5.96
CA ASP A 126 -3.04 -15.00 -4.64
C ASP A 126 -2.43 -13.64 -4.33
N THR A 127 -1.88 -12.98 -5.35
CA THR A 127 -1.32 -11.63 -5.21
C THR A 127 -2.44 -10.62 -4.96
N ALA A 128 -3.57 -10.75 -5.66
CA ALA A 128 -4.75 -9.92 -5.45
C ALA A 128 -5.29 -10.05 -4.02
N VAL A 129 -5.38 -11.27 -3.47
CA VAL A 129 -5.83 -11.51 -2.08
C VAL A 129 -4.93 -10.78 -1.08
N ARG A 130 -3.60 -10.91 -1.25
CA ARG A 130 -2.62 -10.29 -0.36
C ARG A 130 -2.66 -8.76 -0.44
N LEU A 131 -2.73 -8.21 -1.65
CA LEU A 131 -2.82 -6.77 -1.86
C LEU A 131 -4.16 -6.21 -1.37
N ARG A 132 -5.26 -6.94 -1.55
CA ARG A 132 -6.58 -6.57 -1.00
C ARG A 132 -6.52 -6.50 0.53
N ALA A 133 -5.94 -7.51 1.17
CA ALA A 133 -5.80 -7.55 2.63
C ALA A 133 -4.90 -6.44 3.18
N GLY A 134 -3.84 -6.07 2.46
CA GLY A 134 -2.89 -5.07 2.93
C GLY A 134 -3.12 -3.64 2.44
N PHE A 135 -4.06 -3.39 1.52
CA PHE A 135 -4.36 -2.04 1.02
C PHE A 135 -5.85 -1.73 0.99
N SER A 136 -6.62 -2.50 0.21
CA SER A 136 -8.03 -2.18 -0.04
C SER A 136 -8.89 -2.32 1.21
N LEU A 137 -8.72 -3.42 1.98
CA LEU A 137 -9.48 -3.66 3.20
C LEU A 137 -9.18 -2.60 4.27
N PRO A 138 -7.92 -2.26 4.61
CA PRO A 138 -7.65 -1.22 5.60
C PRO A 138 -8.22 0.16 5.24
N LEU A 139 -8.17 0.58 3.97
CA LEU A 139 -8.77 1.85 3.53
C LEU A 139 -10.29 1.86 3.73
N HIS A 140 -10.93 0.77 3.32
CA HIS A 140 -12.37 0.58 3.44
C HIS A 140 -12.81 0.49 4.90
N ASP A 141 -12.17 -0.38 5.68
CA ASP A 141 -12.45 -0.60 7.09
C ASP A 141 -12.31 0.68 7.89
N SER A 142 -11.32 1.52 7.57
CA SER A 142 -11.16 2.80 8.26
C SER A 142 -12.37 3.72 8.09
N VAL A 143 -12.98 3.77 6.91
CA VAL A 143 -14.19 4.58 6.67
C VAL A 143 -15.40 3.92 7.32
N ARG A 144 -15.53 2.60 7.16
CA ARG A 144 -16.62 1.82 7.73
C ARG A 144 -16.66 1.91 9.25
N THR A 145 -15.53 1.75 9.94
CA THR A 145 -15.42 1.89 11.40
C THR A 145 -15.85 3.27 11.86
N ARG A 146 -15.48 4.33 11.13
CA ARG A 146 -15.91 5.69 11.47
C ARG A 146 -17.43 5.87 11.33
N LEU A 147 -18.03 5.30 10.29
CA LEU A 147 -19.47 5.34 10.06
C LEU A 147 -20.27 4.56 11.12
N LEU A 148 -19.79 3.36 11.47
CA LEU A 148 -20.38 2.55 12.54
C LEU A 148 -20.34 3.26 13.90
N ALA A 149 -19.26 4.00 14.18
CA ALA A 149 -19.14 4.79 15.40
C ALA A 149 -20.17 5.94 15.49
N GLU A 150 -20.75 6.37 14.35
CA GLU A 150 -21.83 7.35 14.26
C GLU A 150 -23.23 6.69 14.32
N GLY A 151 -23.31 5.37 14.50
CA GLY A 151 -24.57 4.64 14.55
C GLY A 151 -25.19 4.33 13.18
N ILE A 152 -24.43 4.49 12.09
CA ILE A 152 -24.85 4.02 10.75
C ILE A 152 -24.87 2.48 10.76
N ASP A 153 -25.90 1.87 10.17
CA ASP A 153 -25.99 0.41 10.09
C ASP A 153 -24.89 -0.19 9.19
N ALA A 154 -24.55 -1.46 9.42
CA ALA A 154 -23.44 -2.10 8.74
C ALA A 154 -23.56 -2.13 7.21
N SER A 155 -24.77 -2.32 6.66
CA SER A 155 -24.97 -2.41 5.21
C SER A 155 -24.82 -1.06 4.52
N THR A 156 -25.32 -0.01 5.16
CA THR A 156 -25.14 1.37 4.70
C THR A 156 -23.69 1.81 4.86
N ALA A 157 -23.04 1.48 5.98
CA ALA A 157 -21.64 1.80 6.22
C ALA A 157 -20.70 1.13 5.20
N GLU A 158 -20.96 -0.13 4.86
CA GLU A 158 -20.24 -0.87 3.80
C GLU A 158 -20.36 -0.15 2.46
N SER A 159 -21.59 0.17 2.04
CA SER A 159 -21.86 0.80 0.74
C SER A 159 -21.28 2.22 0.66
N ALA A 160 -21.36 2.98 1.76
CA ALA A 160 -20.81 4.32 1.83
C ALA A 160 -19.27 4.31 1.82
N ALA A 161 -18.64 3.33 2.49
CA ALA A 161 -17.20 3.14 2.44
C ALA A 161 -16.74 2.81 1.02
N ASP A 162 -17.42 1.89 0.32
CA ASP A 162 -17.14 1.57 -1.09
C ASP A 162 -17.25 2.82 -1.97
N ALA A 163 -18.31 3.62 -1.80
CA ALA A 163 -18.54 4.82 -2.59
C ALA A 163 -17.50 5.91 -2.31
N ILE A 164 -17.11 6.13 -1.05
CA ILE A 164 -16.11 7.13 -0.66
C ILE A 164 -14.72 6.73 -1.18
N VAL A 165 -14.28 5.49 -0.92
CA VAL A 165 -12.96 5.01 -1.35
C VAL A 165 -12.91 4.93 -2.87
N GLY A 166 -13.93 4.36 -3.52
CA GLY A 166 -14.05 4.29 -4.96
C GLY A 166 -14.08 5.66 -5.63
N GLY A 167 -14.76 6.63 -5.02
CA GLY A 167 -14.83 8.02 -5.49
C GLY A 167 -13.49 8.76 -5.50
N VAL A 168 -12.47 8.24 -4.81
CA VAL A 168 -11.07 8.70 -4.86
C VAL A 168 -10.22 7.84 -5.78
N VAL A 169 -10.28 6.51 -5.61
CA VAL A 169 -9.40 5.56 -6.30
C VAL A 169 -9.69 5.50 -7.80
N TYR A 170 -10.96 5.38 -8.20
CA TYR A 170 -11.33 5.20 -9.60
C TYR A 170 -10.95 6.41 -10.48
N PRO A 171 -11.25 7.67 -10.08
CA PRO A 171 -10.86 8.82 -10.88
C PRO A 171 -9.34 8.97 -11.00
N ILE A 172 -8.57 8.67 -9.95
CA ILE A 172 -7.10 8.74 -10.00
C ILE A 172 -6.52 7.66 -10.91
N LEU A 173 -7.08 6.46 -10.90
CA LEU A 173 -6.69 5.39 -11.82
C LEU A 173 -6.98 5.76 -13.29
N SER A 174 -8.11 6.43 -13.53
CA SER A 174 -8.55 6.80 -14.88
C SER A 174 -7.81 8.03 -15.42
N ASP A 175 -7.66 9.07 -14.59
CA ASP A 175 -6.92 10.29 -14.90
C ASP A 175 -6.50 11.02 -13.61
N ALA A 176 -5.30 10.71 -13.13
CA ALA A 176 -4.74 11.31 -11.93
C ALA A 176 -4.54 12.84 -12.03
N GLN A 177 -4.32 13.39 -13.24
CA GLN A 177 -3.97 14.80 -13.41
C GLN A 177 -5.20 15.72 -13.30
N SER A 178 -6.39 15.22 -13.64
CA SER A 178 -7.63 15.99 -13.52
C SER A 178 -8.35 15.83 -12.19
N TYR A 179 -7.94 14.87 -11.35
CA TYR A 179 -8.57 14.66 -10.04
C TYR A 179 -8.04 15.63 -8.99
N SER A 180 -8.94 16.36 -8.33
CA SER A 180 -8.59 17.40 -7.36
C SER A 180 -9.11 17.07 -5.96
N ARG A 181 -8.42 17.59 -4.94
CA ARG A 181 -8.88 17.52 -3.54
C ARG A 181 -10.31 18.06 -3.38
N ARG A 182 -10.64 19.16 -4.07
CA ARG A 182 -11.99 19.75 -4.05
C ARG A 182 -13.05 18.75 -4.52
N ARG A 183 -12.77 17.99 -5.58
CA ARG A 183 -13.71 16.97 -6.08
C ARG A 183 -13.89 15.83 -5.07
N ALA A 184 -12.80 15.36 -4.46
CA ALA A 184 -12.86 14.36 -3.38
C ALA A 184 -13.75 14.84 -2.21
N GLU A 185 -13.51 16.07 -1.73
CA GLU A 185 -14.31 16.66 -0.65
C GLU A 185 -15.79 16.76 -0.98
N LEU A 186 -16.12 17.22 -2.20
CA LEU A 186 -17.51 17.34 -2.64
C LEU A 186 -18.20 15.98 -2.72
N THR A 187 -17.55 14.98 -3.31
CA THR A 187 -18.09 13.62 -3.39
C THR A 187 -18.34 13.04 -1.99
N THR A 188 -17.38 13.18 -1.07
CA THR A 188 -17.54 12.71 0.31
C THR A 188 -18.69 13.42 1.03
N ARG A 189 -18.81 14.75 0.91
CA ARG A 189 -19.92 15.48 1.53
C ARG A 189 -21.28 15.06 0.98
N LEU A 190 -21.40 14.89 -0.33
CA LEU A 190 -22.65 14.40 -0.95
C LEU A 190 -23.06 13.02 -0.40
N ILE A 191 -22.10 12.12 -0.20
CA ILE A 191 -22.35 10.81 0.39
C ILE A 191 -22.77 10.95 1.85
N VAL A 192 -22.03 11.72 2.67
CA VAL A 192 -22.35 11.92 4.09
C VAL A 192 -23.71 12.58 4.28
N ASP A 193 -24.03 13.61 3.50
CA ASP A 193 -25.33 14.30 3.56
C ASP A 193 -26.49 13.34 3.22
N SER A 194 -26.27 12.36 2.34
CA SER A 194 -27.26 11.35 1.99
C SER A 194 -27.53 10.33 3.10
N LEU A 195 -26.65 10.21 4.09
CA LEU A 195 -26.82 9.29 5.22
C LEU A 195 -27.89 9.74 6.22
N GLY A 196 -28.43 10.96 6.06
CA GLY A 196 -29.59 11.41 6.82
C GLY A 196 -29.35 11.51 8.33
N LEU A 197 -28.09 11.74 8.75
CA LEU A 197 -27.75 11.98 10.14
C LEU A 197 -28.57 13.17 10.64
N LYS A 198 -29.49 12.90 11.57
CA LYS A 198 -30.29 13.93 12.23
C LYS A 198 -29.32 14.85 12.98
N ARG A 199 -29.25 16.11 12.56
CA ARG A 199 -28.55 17.18 13.30
C ARG A 199 -29.11 17.33 14.71
#